data_AF-L1IUP9-F1
#
_entry.id   AF-L1IUP9-F1
#
_cell.length_a   1.000
_cell.length_b   1.000
_cell.length_c   1.000
_cell.angle_alpha   90.00
_cell.angle_beta   90.00
_cell.angle_gamma   90.00
#
_symmetry.space_group_name_H-M   'P 1'
#
loop_
_entity.id
_entity.type
_entity.pdbx_description
1 polymer ?
#
loop_
_entity_poly.entity_id
_entity_poly.type
_entity_poly.pdbx_seq_one_letter_code
_entity_poly.pdbx_strand_id
1 'polypeptide(L)'
;MYTRTNMIVVFSMYTRTNMIVVFSMYTRTKMIVVFSMYTRTKMIVVFSMYTRTMMDVVFSMCTRTTMTDIFSLAFSYELLRLVAKSLPGRSFSSKSVNPVPPFHLAFPVNCLERSKQFYGEVLGCEEGRSSPGKWIDFSLFGHQLVCHFVGKDYKAPEFFNPVGGDEVPVPHFGLVLEKEAFHSLAERLDKAGVQFVIRPQLRFQGQPGEQWTMFLKDPSNNALEFKAMTHPENLFAKYQVKDK
;
A
#
# COMPACT_ATOMS: atom_id res chain seq x y z
N MET A 1 -21.53 10.07 22.98
CA MET A 1 -21.28 11.29 23.78
C MET A 1 -20.86 12.42 22.86
N TYR A 2 -21.39 13.64 23.08
CA TYR A 2 -21.06 14.84 22.29
C TYR A 2 -20.53 15.93 23.23
N THR A 3 -19.40 16.54 22.89
CA THR A 3 -18.86 17.68 23.64
C THR A 3 -18.25 18.75 22.72
N ARG A 4 -18.18 19.98 23.24
CA ARG A 4 -17.52 21.14 22.61
C ARG A 4 -16.16 21.47 23.24
N THR A 5 -15.71 20.66 24.20
CA THR A 5 -14.41 20.76 24.87
C THR A 5 -13.62 19.45 24.70
N ASN A 6 -12.38 19.42 25.18
CA ASN A 6 -11.56 18.20 25.14
C ASN A 6 -12.28 17.05 25.83
N MET A 7 -12.22 15.87 25.19
CA MET A 7 -12.84 14.67 25.71
C MET A 7 -11.77 13.62 25.97
N ILE A 8 -11.68 13.18 27.23
CA ILE A 8 -10.90 12.02 27.63
C ILE A 8 -11.88 10.99 28.17
N VAL A 9 -11.85 9.80 27.59
CA VAL A 9 -12.68 8.69 28.02
C VAL A 9 -11.78 7.49 28.29
N VAL A 10 -11.88 6.97 29.51
CA VAL A 10 -11.12 5.80 29.97
C VAL A 10 -12.10 4.77 30.50
N PHE A 11 -12.10 3.59 29.89
CA PHE A 11 -12.84 2.44 30.40
C PHE A 11 -11.90 1.24 30.49
N SER A 12 -12.04 0.49 31.59
CA SER A 12 -11.38 -0.81 31.79
C SER A 12 -12.48 -1.84 31.97
N MET A 13 -12.52 -2.83 31.07
CA MET A 13 -13.56 -3.85 31.07
C MET A 13 -12.96 -5.24 31.10
N TYR A 14 -13.52 -6.08 31.98
CA TYR A 14 -13.14 -7.47 32.14
C TYR A 14 -14.40 -8.34 32.18
N THR A 15 -14.45 -9.37 31.34
CA THR A 15 -15.48 -10.40 31.45
C THR A 15 -14.92 -11.80 31.23
N ARG A 16 -15.58 -12.79 31.83
CA ARG A 16 -15.29 -14.22 31.65
C ARG A 16 -15.99 -14.81 30.41
N THR A 17 -16.88 -14.06 29.78
CA THR A 17 -17.67 -14.46 28.60
C THR A 17 -17.44 -13.49 27.44
N ASN A 18 -18.37 -13.41 26.49
CA ASN A 18 -18.29 -12.49 25.35
C ASN A 18 -18.34 -11.04 25.83
N MET A 19 -17.50 -10.19 25.23
CA MET A 19 -17.52 -8.75 25.45
C MET A 19 -17.91 -8.07 24.13
N ILE A 20 -19.00 -7.31 24.17
CA ILE A 20 -19.40 -6.42 23.08
C ILE A 20 -19.39 -5.00 23.65
N VAL A 21 -18.59 -4.14 23.04
CA VAL A 21 -18.51 -2.73 23.38
C VAL A 21 -18.83 -1.92 22.14
N VAL A 22 -19.86 -1.08 22.27
CA VAL A 22 -20.28 -0.15 21.22
C VAL A 22 -20.34 1.24 21.83
N PHE A 23 -19.54 2.16 21.29
CA PHE A 23 -19.64 3.56 21.63
C PHE A 23 -19.49 4.42 20.38
N SER A 24 -20.18 5.56 20.40
CA SER A 24 -20.08 6.59 19.36
C SER A 24 -19.71 7.91 20.02
N MET A 25 -18.61 8.48 19.56
CA MET A 25 -18.00 9.66 20.16
C MET A 25 -17.79 10.72 19.10
N TYR A 26 -18.22 11.93 19.42
CA TYR A 26 -18.07 13.10 18.56
C TYR A 26 -17.52 14.26 19.39
N THR A 27 -16.43 14.87 18.93
CA THR A 27 -15.97 16.16 19.45
C THR A 27 -15.54 17.08 18.31
N ARG A 28 -15.58 18.39 18.58
CA ARG A 28 -15.04 19.43 17.67
C ARG A 28 -13.57 19.76 17.97
N THR A 29 -13.01 19.21 19.05
CA THR A 29 -11.61 19.41 19.48
C THR A 29 -10.88 18.07 19.58
N LYS A 30 -9.72 18.03 20.23
CA LYS A 30 -8.94 16.81 20.41
C LYS A 30 -9.74 15.73 21.14
N MET A 31 -9.66 14.51 20.62
CA MET A 31 -10.22 13.31 21.25
C MET A 31 -9.08 12.37 21.61
N ILE A 32 -9.03 11.97 22.89
CA ILE A 32 -8.16 10.89 23.34
C ILE A 32 -9.04 9.79 23.90
N VAL A 33 -8.92 8.59 23.33
CA VAL A 33 -9.63 7.40 23.80
C VAL A 33 -8.60 6.34 24.15
N VAL A 34 -8.68 5.87 25.40
CA VAL A 34 -7.84 4.81 25.92
C VAL A 34 -8.74 3.69 26.42
N PHE A 35 -8.58 2.50 25.85
CA PHE A 35 -9.31 1.32 26.29
C PHE A 35 -8.37 0.13 26.53
N SER A 36 -8.66 -0.56 27.63
CA SER A 36 -8.05 -1.84 27.99
C SER A 36 -9.16 -2.87 28.14
N MET A 37 -9.15 -3.87 27.28
CA MET A 37 -10.21 -4.88 27.21
C MET A 37 -9.60 -6.28 27.28
N TYR A 38 -10.20 -7.12 28.13
CA TYR A 38 -9.80 -8.51 28.28
C TYR A 38 -11.01 -9.44 28.27
N THR A 39 -10.96 -10.47 27.43
CA THR A 39 -11.87 -11.61 27.47
C THR A 39 -11.13 -12.92 27.24
N ARG A 40 -11.67 -14.01 27.79
CA ARG A 40 -11.20 -15.38 27.53
C ARG A 40 -11.75 -15.98 26.23
N THR A 41 -12.73 -15.31 25.61
CA THR A 41 -13.48 -15.82 24.44
C THR A 41 -13.47 -14.79 23.31
N LYS A 42 -14.54 -14.68 22.52
CA LYS A 42 -14.60 -13.74 21.39
C LYS A 42 -14.69 -12.30 21.88
N MET A 43 -13.90 -11.43 21.25
CA MET A 43 -13.98 -9.99 21.43
C MET A 43 -14.46 -9.37 20.11
N ILE A 44 -15.52 -8.57 20.17
CA ILE A 44 -15.95 -7.73 19.06
C ILE A 44 -15.95 -6.29 19.56
N VAL A 45 -15.14 -5.46 18.91
CA VAL A 45 -15.07 -4.03 19.19
C VAL A 45 -15.51 -3.30 17.93
N VAL A 46 -16.58 -2.52 18.06
CA VAL A 46 -17.08 -1.65 17.00
C VAL A 46 -17.08 -0.23 17.53
N PHE A 47 -16.35 0.64 16.85
CA PHE A 47 -16.33 2.05 17.21
C PHE A 47 -16.45 2.93 15.97
N SER A 48 -17.16 4.04 16.16
CA SER A 48 -17.27 5.12 15.19
C SER A 48 -16.88 6.41 15.89
N MET A 49 -15.79 7.00 15.43
CA MET A 49 -15.19 8.18 16.04
C MET A 49 -15.06 9.28 14.99
N TYR A 50 -15.44 10.49 15.37
CA TYR A 50 -15.32 11.67 14.53
C TYR A 50 -14.75 12.84 15.31
N THR A 51 -13.70 13.45 14.76
CA THR A 51 -13.19 14.76 15.19
C THR A 51 -12.84 15.59 13.96
N ARG A 52 -12.84 16.91 14.14
CA ARG A 52 -12.38 17.87 13.13
C ARG A 52 -10.89 18.22 13.24
N THR A 53 -10.19 17.59 14.20
CA THR A 53 -8.79 17.86 14.54
C THR A 53 -8.05 16.53 14.75
N MET A 54 -6.82 16.56 15.27
CA MET A 54 -6.06 15.33 15.54
C MET A 54 -6.81 14.35 16.45
N MET A 55 -6.72 13.06 16.10
CA MET A 55 -7.30 11.94 16.85
C MET A 55 -6.20 11.00 17.30
N ASP A 56 -6.08 10.81 18.62
CA ASP A 56 -5.17 9.82 19.20
C ASP A 56 -5.98 8.64 19.75
N VAL A 57 -5.74 7.45 19.19
CA VAL A 57 -6.38 6.21 19.64
C VAL A 57 -5.30 5.26 20.13
N VAL A 58 -5.38 4.89 21.41
CA VAL A 58 -4.47 3.93 22.04
C VAL A 58 -5.29 2.74 22.52
N PHE A 59 -4.94 1.55 22.03
CA PHE A 59 -5.64 0.31 22.38
C PHE A 59 -4.70 -0.78 22.87
N SER A 60 -5.17 -1.52 23.86
CA SER A 60 -4.56 -2.77 24.32
C SER A 60 -5.67 -3.81 24.45
N MET A 61 -5.63 -4.83 23.59
CA MET A 61 -6.65 -5.86 23.49
C MET A 61 -6.01 -7.24 23.59
N CYS A 62 -6.63 -8.12 24.37
CA CYS A 62 -6.17 -9.50 24.53
C CYS A 62 -7.36 -10.47 24.52
N THR A 63 -7.33 -11.42 23.57
CA THR A 63 -8.20 -12.59 23.51
C THR A 63 -7.36 -13.85 23.33
N ARG A 64 -7.90 -15.00 23.72
CA ARG A 64 -7.31 -16.33 23.49
C ARG A 64 -7.80 -16.99 22.19
N THR A 65 -8.66 -16.32 21.43
CA THR A 65 -9.30 -16.88 20.23
C THR A 65 -9.20 -15.89 19.07
N THR A 66 -10.30 -15.59 18.38
CA THR A 66 -10.35 -14.67 17.23
C THR A 66 -10.65 -13.24 17.68
N MET A 67 -9.92 -12.29 17.11
CA MET A 67 -10.16 -10.85 17.23
C MET A 67 -10.74 -10.35 15.91
N THR A 68 -11.83 -9.60 15.97
CA THR A 68 -12.42 -8.95 14.79
C THR A 68 -12.62 -7.48 15.12
N ASP A 69 -11.81 -6.64 14.50
CA ASP A 69 -11.90 -5.20 14.65
C ASP A 69 -12.47 -4.59 13.37
N ILE A 70 -13.59 -3.89 13.48
CA ILE A 70 -14.20 -3.18 12.37
C ILE A 70 -13.95 -1.69 12.60
N PHE A 71 -12.99 -1.16 11.84
CA PHE A 71 -12.62 0.25 11.87
C PHE A 71 -13.35 1.00 10.77
N SER A 72 -14.16 1.99 11.14
CA SER A 72 -14.69 3.00 10.21
C SER A 72 -14.12 4.35 10.60
N LEU A 73 -13.11 4.82 9.86
CA LEU A 73 -12.54 6.15 10.04
C LEU A 73 -12.89 7.04 8.86
N ALA A 74 -13.42 8.23 9.15
CA ALA A 74 -13.39 9.36 8.22
C ALA A 74 -12.17 10.19 8.59
N PHE A 75 -11.05 10.04 7.85
CA PHE A 75 -9.83 10.80 8.08
C PHE A 75 -9.58 11.83 6.97
N SER A 76 -9.22 13.05 7.38
CA SER A 76 -8.28 13.89 6.64
C SER A 76 -6.85 13.46 7.03
N TYR A 77 -6.02 13.15 6.04
CA TYR A 77 -4.65 12.63 6.14
C TYR A 77 -3.79 13.36 7.19
N GLU A 78 -3.34 12.62 8.21
CA GLU A 78 -2.00 12.64 8.81
C GLU A 78 -2.02 11.59 9.97
N LEU A 79 -0.90 10.90 10.26
CA LEU A 79 -0.67 10.08 11.48
C LEU A 79 -0.89 8.54 11.41
N LEU A 80 -0.26 7.83 10.46
CA LEU A 80 0.00 6.38 10.58
C LEU A 80 1.33 6.03 11.29
N ARG A 81 2.03 7.02 11.85
CA ARG A 81 3.35 6.84 12.49
C ARG A 81 3.30 7.21 13.98
N LEU A 82 2.88 6.32 14.91
CA LEU A 82 3.28 6.43 16.35
C LEU A 82 2.83 5.33 17.33
N VAL A 83 2.42 4.12 16.93
CA VAL A 83 2.01 3.08 17.93
C VAL A 83 3.15 2.15 18.38
N ALA A 84 4.34 2.18 17.76
CA ALA A 84 5.38 1.19 18.03
C ALA A 84 6.42 1.57 19.12
N LYS A 85 6.07 2.29 20.20
CA LYS A 85 7.01 2.52 21.32
C LYS A 85 6.46 2.17 22.71
N SER A 86 7.09 1.12 23.26
CA SER A 86 7.36 0.78 24.66
C SER A 86 6.26 0.26 25.59
N LEU A 87 6.33 -1.05 25.89
CA LEU A 87 6.17 -1.58 27.25
C LEU A 87 7.40 -2.45 27.60
N PRO A 88 7.99 -2.32 28.80
CA PRO A 88 9.15 -3.10 29.22
C PRO A 88 8.72 -4.47 29.77
N GLY A 89 9.54 -5.50 29.57
CA GLY A 89 9.44 -6.73 30.35
C GLY A 89 8.62 -7.88 29.75
N ARG A 90 8.72 -8.11 28.45
CA ARG A 90 8.53 -9.44 27.83
C ARG A 90 9.27 -9.45 26.51
N SER A 91 10.23 -10.35 26.34
CA SER A 91 10.80 -10.65 25.04
C SER A 91 9.70 -11.30 24.19
N PHE A 92 8.87 -10.46 23.57
CA PHE A 92 8.29 -10.83 22.31
C PHE A 92 9.48 -11.02 21.38
N SER A 93 9.79 -12.28 21.06
CA SER A 93 10.28 -12.55 19.71
C SER A 93 9.15 -12.10 18.78
N SER A 94 9.12 -10.79 18.48
CA SER A 94 8.86 -10.44 17.11
C SER A 94 9.86 -11.29 16.36
N LYS A 95 9.41 -12.22 15.52
CA LYS A 95 10.14 -12.35 14.27
C LYS A 95 10.22 -10.91 13.78
N SER A 96 11.38 -10.28 13.92
CA SER A 96 11.64 -9.09 13.16
C SER A 96 11.44 -9.61 11.75
N VAL A 97 10.30 -9.29 11.14
CA VAL A 97 10.27 -9.17 9.70
C VAL A 97 11.24 -8.02 9.53
N ASN A 98 12.53 -8.34 9.38
CA ASN A 98 13.49 -7.36 8.93
C ASN A 98 12.84 -6.83 7.67
N PRO A 99 12.43 -5.55 7.64
CA PRO A 99 11.79 -5.01 6.46
C PRO A 99 12.74 -5.33 5.31
N VAL A 100 12.22 -6.02 4.29
CA VAL A 100 13.02 -6.37 3.11
C VAL A 100 13.68 -5.08 2.65
N PRO A 101 15.02 -5.05 2.45
CA PRO A 101 15.69 -3.84 2.04
C PRO A 101 14.98 -3.24 0.82
N PRO A 102 14.69 -1.92 0.83
CA PRO A 102 14.06 -1.28 -0.32
C PRO A 102 14.88 -1.52 -1.59
N PHE A 103 14.22 -2.04 -2.63
CA PHE A 103 14.78 -2.01 -3.98
C PHE A 103 15.02 -0.56 -4.43
N HIS A 104 16.13 -0.34 -5.13
CA HIS A 104 16.50 0.95 -5.72
C HIS A 104 16.70 0.78 -7.23
N LEU A 105 16.03 1.62 -8.01
CA LEU A 105 16.15 1.65 -9.47
C LEU A 105 16.37 3.08 -9.97
N ALA A 106 17.51 3.32 -10.59
CA ALA A 106 17.78 4.52 -11.36
C ALA A 106 17.58 4.24 -12.86
N PHE A 107 16.85 5.11 -13.55
CA PHE A 107 16.56 4.94 -14.98
C PHE A 107 16.45 6.29 -15.70
N PRO A 108 16.64 6.33 -17.03
CA PRO A 108 16.74 7.58 -17.77
C PRO A 108 15.35 8.10 -18.13
N VAL A 109 15.21 9.42 -18.12
CA VAL A 109 14.03 10.15 -18.57
C VAL A 109 14.42 11.32 -19.47
N ASN A 110 13.51 11.72 -20.34
CA ASN A 110 13.71 12.84 -21.27
C ASN A 110 13.10 14.16 -20.81
N CYS A 111 12.34 14.15 -19.71
CA CYS A 111 11.72 15.34 -19.14
C CYS A 111 11.35 15.09 -17.67
N LEU A 112 11.92 15.88 -16.75
CA LEU A 112 11.66 15.74 -15.32
C LEU A 112 10.24 16.18 -14.95
N GLU A 113 9.71 17.21 -15.60
CA GLU A 113 8.37 17.75 -15.35
C GLU A 113 7.28 16.74 -15.72
N ARG A 114 7.41 16.09 -16.89
CA ARG A 114 6.50 15.01 -17.29
C ARG A 114 6.64 13.79 -16.37
N SER A 115 7.86 13.52 -15.91
CA SER A 115 8.09 12.45 -14.93
C SER A 115 7.41 12.77 -13.58
N LYS A 116 7.43 14.02 -13.12
CA LYS A 116 6.69 14.44 -11.91
C LYS A 116 5.19 14.24 -12.04
N GLN A 117 4.61 14.68 -13.15
CA GLN A 117 3.19 14.49 -13.42
C GLN A 117 2.82 13.00 -13.43
N PHE A 118 3.60 12.19 -14.14
CA PHE A 118 3.32 10.77 -14.27
C PHE A 118 3.55 9.99 -12.97
N TYR A 119 4.74 10.07 -12.38
CA TYR A 119 5.08 9.29 -11.17
C TYR A 119 4.42 9.87 -9.91
N GLY A 120 4.37 11.20 -9.76
CA GLY A 120 3.79 11.85 -8.59
C GLY A 120 2.26 11.88 -8.61
N GLU A 121 1.66 12.35 -9.70
CA GLU A 121 0.21 12.60 -9.74
C GLU A 121 -0.58 11.38 -10.25
N VAL A 122 -0.14 10.76 -11.36
CA VAL A 122 -0.86 9.62 -11.97
C VAL A 122 -0.62 8.31 -11.18
N LEU A 123 0.64 7.99 -10.90
CA LEU A 123 0.99 6.81 -10.09
C LEU A 123 0.85 7.05 -8.58
N GLY A 124 0.79 8.30 -8.13
CA GLY A 124 0.62 8.63 -6.72
C GLY A 124 1.85 8.36 -5.86
N CYS A 125 3.05 8.37 -6.44
CA CYS A 125 4.29 8.20 -5.69
C CYS A 125 4.62 9.45 -4.87
N GLU A 126 5.12 9.26 -3.65
CA GLU A 126 5.67 10.37 -2.86
C GLU A 126 6.98 10.84 -3.50
N GLU A 127 7.10 12.13 -3.81
CA GLU A 127 8.34 12.73 -4.30
C GLU A 127 9.38 12.78 -3.16
N GLY A 128 10.60 12.35 -3.47
CA GLY A 128 11.74 12.40 -2.55
C GLY A 128 12.67 13.57 -2.85
N ARG A 129 13.97 13.31 -2.71
CA ARG A 129 15.01 14.30 -3.01
C ARG A 129 15.06 14.57 -4.51
N SER A 130 15.59 15.72 -4.89
CA SER A 130 15.83 16.04 -6.29
C SER A 130 17.05 16.94 -6.46
N SER A 131 17.61 16.94 -7.67
CA SER A 131 18.60 17.91 -8.12
C SER A 131 18.04 18.62 -9.36
N PRO A 132 17.87 19.95 -9.31
CA PRO A 132 17.29 20.72 -10.41
C PRO A 132 17.99 20.44 -11.74
N GLY A 133 17.20 20.11 -12.76
CA GLY A 133 17.69 19.80 -14.11
C GLY A 133 18.48 18.50 -14.25
N LYS A 134 18.55 17.65 -13.20
CA LYS A 134 19.37 16.43 -13.22
C LYS A 134 18.59 15.17 -12.85
N TRP A 135 17.92 15.13 -11.70
CA TRP A 135 17.22 13.91 -11.26
C TRP A 135 16.19 14.17 -10.15
N ILE A 136 15.25 13.23 -9.98
CA ILE A 136 14.22 13.24 -8.94
C ILE A 136 14.00 11.81 -8.40
N ASP A 137 13.93 11.67 -7.08
CA ASP A 137 13.57 10.44 -6.37
C ASP A 137 12.04 10.32 -6.22
N PHE A 138 11.50 9.11 -6.27
CA PHE A 138 10.12 8.78 -5.90
C PHE A 138 10.06 7.54 -5.01
N SER A 139 9.12 7.52 -4.07
CA SER A 139 8.74 6.32 -3.31
C SER A 139 7.62 5.59 -4.05
N LEU A 140 7.95 4.44 -4.65
CA LEU A 140 7.00 3.51 -5.23
C LEU A 140 6.73 2.40 -4.20
N PHE A 141 5.75 2.62 -3.32
CA PHE A 141 5.42 1.69 -2.21
C PHE A 141 6.61 1.38 -1.30
N GLY A 142 7.44 2.38 -1.00
CA GLY A 142 8.62 2.22 -0.16
C GLY A 142 9.88 1.76 -0.91
N HIS A 143 9.78 1.42 -2.20
CA HIS A 143 10.92 1.24 -3.10
C HIS A 143 11.36 2.59 -3.69
N GLN A 144 12.66 2.76 -3.92
CA GLN A 144 13.19 4.00 -4.46
C GLN A 144 13.31 3.93 -5.97
N LEU A 145 12.58 4.79 -6.66
CA LEU A 145 12.78 5.09 -8.07
C LEU A 145 13.58 6.39 -8.20
N VAL A 146 14.52 6.46 -9.15
CA VAL A 146 15.27 7.67 -9.45
C VAL A 146 15.21 7.94 -10.96
N CYS A 147 14.48 8.99 -11.32
CA CYS A 147 14.39 9.48 -12.69
C CYS A 147 15.60 10.37 -12.98
N HIS A 148 16.50 9.94 -13.87
CA HIS A 148 17.67 10.74 -14.30
C HIS A 148 17.43 11.38 -15.66
N PHE A 149 17.53 12.71 -15.74
CA PHE A 149 17.45 13.42 -17.01
C PHE A 149 18.73 13.19 -17.83
N VAL A 150 18.58 12.67 -19.05
CA VAL A 150 19.70 12.34 -19.94
C VAL A 150 19.65 13.08 -21.29
N GLY A 151 18.78 14.06 -21.41
CA GLY A 151 18.57 14.81 -22.65
C GLY A 151 17.17 14.60 -23.23
N LYS A 152 16.69 15.60 -23.99
CA LYS A 152 15.31 15.65 -24.49
C LYS A 152 15.01 14.62 -25.58
N ASP A 153 16.05 14.14 -26.27
CA ASP A 153 15.92 13.19 -27.37
C ASP A 153 15.88 11.74 -26.91
N TYR A 154 16.05 11.49 -25.61
CA TYR A 154 15.99 10.14 -25.06
C TYR A 154 14.59 9.52 -25.23
N LYS A 155 14.59 8.26 -25.64
CA LYS A 155 13.46 7.33 -25.53
C LYS A 155 14.02 5.97 -25.14
N ALA A 156 13.35 5.29 -24.22
CA ALA A 156 13.74 3.94 -23.86
C ALA A 156 13.71 3.02 -25.10
N PRO A 157 14.72 2.15 -25.29
CA PRO A 157 14.72 1.17 -26.36
C PRO A 157 13.49 0.25 -26.29
N GLU A 158 12.98 -0.14 -27.45
CA GLU A 158 11.82 -1.01 -27.55
C GLU A 158 12.23 -2.39 -28.06
N PHE A 159 12.18 -3.38 -27.17
CA PHE A 159 12.29 -4.80 -27.49
C PHE A 159 11.07 -5.52 -26.94
N PHE A 160 10.71 -6.66 -27.54
CA PHE A 160 9.54 -7.43 -27.14
C PHE A 160 9.85 -8.92 -27.11
N ASN A 161 9.24 -9.61 -26.14
CA ASN A 161 9.25 -11.07 -26.07
C ASN A 161 7.81 -11.59 -26.05
N PRO A 162 7.47 -12.64 -26.81
CA PRO A 162 6.16 -13.25 -26.74
C PRO A 162 5.97 -13.98 -25.41
N VAL A 163 4.94 -13.63 -24.64
CA VAL A 163 4.59 -14.32 -23.39
C VAL A 163 3.08 -14.44 -23.27
N GLY A 164 2.58 -15.67 -23.31
CA GLY A 164 1.14 -15.94 -23.14
C GLY A 164 0.27 -15.27 -24.20
N GLY A 165 0.78 -15.10 -25.43
CA GLY A 165 0.08 -14.48 -26.55
C GLY A 165 0.28 -12.96 -26.69
N ASP A 166 0.95 -12.30 -25.74
CA ASP A 166 1.24 -10.87 -25.79
C ASP A 166 2.72 -10.58 -26.11
N GLU A 167 2.97 -9.49 -26.84
CA GLU A 167 4.30 -8.90 -27.03
C GLU A 167 4.70 -8.10 -25.78
N VAL A 168 5.40 -8.74 -24.85
CA VAL A 168 5.81 -8.12 -23.59
C VAL A 168 7.02 -7.20 -23.80
N PRO A 169 6.92 -5.90 -23.49
CA PRO A 169 8.03 -4.96 -23.66
C PRO A 169 9.18 -5.26 -22.68
N VAL A 170 10.43 -5.22 -23.15
CA VAL A 170 11.63 -5.39 -22.33
C VAL A 170 12.68 -4.28 -22.62
N PRO A 171 13.41 -3.79 -21.59
CA PRO A 171 13.23 -4.09 -20.17
C PRO A 171 11.96 -3.42 -19.61
N HIS A 172 11.41 -3.99 -18.54
CA HIS A 172 10.33 -3.39 -17.75
C HIS A 172 10.63 -3.53 -16.27
N PHE A 173 9.95 -2.71 -15.45
CA PHE A 173 10.03 -2.78 -14.00
C PHE A 173 8.68 -2.45 -13.36
N GLY A 174 8.52 -2.78 -12.09
CA GLY A 174 7.36 -2.35 -11.32
C GLY A 174 7.16 -3.22 -10.10
N LEU A 175 5.90 -3.48 -9.73
CA LEU A 175 5.58 -4.12 -8.45
C LEU A 175 4.76 -5.39 -8.61
N VAL A 176 5.02 -6.32 -7.69
CA VAL A 176 4.08 -7.37 -7.32
C VAL A 176 3.21 -6.80 -6.19
N LEU A 177 1.95 -6.56 -6.50
CA LEU A 177 0.95 -5.96 -5.62
C LEU A 177 0.03 -7.03 -5.03
N GLU A 178 -0.67 -6.65 -3.95
CA GLU A 178 -1.91 -7.34 -3.57
C GLU A 178 -2.97 -7.15 -4.66
N LYS A 179 -3.86 -8.12 -4.80
CA LYS A 179 -4.86 -8.14 -5.89
C LYS A 179 -5.76 -6.90 -5.87
N GLU A 180 -6.21 -6.48 -4.70
CA GLU A 180 -7.05 -5.30 -4.51
C GLU A 180 -6.31 -4.01 -4.89
N ALA A 181 -5.03 -3.92 -4.52
CA ALA A 181 -4.19 -2.79 -4.87
C ALA A 181 -3.92 -2.74 -6.38
N PHE A 182 -3.73 -3.89 -7.03
CA PHE A 182 -3.61 -4.00 -8.49
C PHE A 182 -4.84 -3.45 -9.21
N HIS A 183 -6.05 -3.89 -8.83
CA HIS A 183 -7.28 -3.42 -9.47
C HIS A 183 -7.54 -1.94 -9.19
N SER A 184 -7.25 -1.46 -7.98
CA SER A 184 -7.35 -0.03 -7.63
C SER A 184 -6.40 0.83 -8.47
N LEU A 185 -5.16 0.37 -8.67
CA LEU A 185 -4.20 1.04 -9.54
C LEU A 185 -4.67 1.04 -10.99
N ALA A 186 -5.16 -0.09 -11.49
CA ALA A 186 -5.68 -0.21 -12.85
C ALA A 186 -6.83 0.78 -13.12
N GLU A 187 -7.79 0.88 -12.21
CA GLU A 187 -8.90 1.82 -12.31
C GLU A 187 -8.42 3.29 -12.32
N ARG A 188 -7.47 3.63 -11.45
CA ARG A 188 -6.89 4.97 -11.41
C ARG A 188 -6.19 5.33 -12.72
N LEU A 189 -5.42 4.39 -13.28
CA LEU A 189 -4.72 4.58 -14.56
C LEU A 189 -5.70 4.77 -15.72
N ASP A 190 -6.77 3.98 -15.75
CA ASP A 190 -7.83 4.09 -16.77
C ASP A 190 -8.56 5.44 -16.68
N LYS A 191 -8.92 5.89 -15.46
CA LYS A 191 -9.51 7.22 -15.22
C LYS A 191 -8.59 8.37 -15.61
N ALA A 192 -7.28 8.19 -15.45
CA ALA A 192 -6.27 9.16 -15.88
C ALA A 192 -6.00 9.12 -17.40
N GLY A 193 -6.65 8.23 -18.15
CA GLY A 193 -6.49 8.11 -19.60
C GLY A 193 -5.15 7.49 -20.03
N VAL A 194 -4.48 6.75 -19.14
CA VAL A 194 -3.21 6.09 -19.45
C VAL A 194 -3.44 4.98 -20.47
N GLN A 195 -2.62 4.97 -21.52
CA GLN A 195 -2.65 3.92 -22.53
C GLN A 195 -1.90 2.68 -22.03
N PHE A 196 -2.59 1.54 -21.98
CA PHE A 196 -1.98 0.25 -21.67
C PHE A 196 -1.33 -0.36 -22.91
N VAL A 197 -0.10 -0.84 -22.79
CA VAL A 197 0.53 -1.73 -23.77
C VAL A 197 -0.16 -3.09 -23.72
N ILE A 198 -0.40 -3.59 -22.51
CA ILE A 198 -1.19 -4.80 -22.23
C ILE A 198 -2.19 -4.42 -21.14
N ARG A 199 -3.49 -4.52 -21.45
CA ARG A 199 -4.55 -4.19 -20.49
C ARG A 199 -4.56 -5.16 -19.30
N PRO A 200 -5.11 -4.74 -18.14
CA PRO A 200 -5.27 -5.62 -16.99
C PRO A 200 -5.99 -6.93 -17.37
N GLN A 201 -5.31 -8.06 -17.20
CA GLN A 201 -5.86 -9.38 -17.51
C GLN A 201 -5.25 -10.47 -16.63
N LEU A 202 -5.98 -11.58 -16.50
CA LEU A 202 -5.51 -12.78 -15.82
C LEU A 202 -4.71 -13.65 -16.81
N ARG A 203 -3.49 -14.05 -16.42
CA ARG A 203 -2.61 -14.91 -17.21
C ARG A 203 -2.33 -16.21 -16.46
N PHE A 204 -2.05 -17.27 -17.22
CA PHE A 204 -1.68 -18.60 -16.72
C PHE A 204 -2.74 -19.24 -15.81
N GLN A 205 -4.03 -19.07 -16.16
CA GLN A 205 -5.14 -19.57 -15.36
C GLN A 205 -4.99 -21.06 -15.01
N GLY A 206 -5.13 -21.39 -13.71
CA GLY A 206 -4.98 -22.72 -13.14
C GLY A 206 -3.54 -23.23 -13.01
N GLN A 207 -2.53 -22.44 -13.38
CA GLN A 207 -1.11 -22.80 -13.22
C GLN A 207 -0.52 -22.17 -11.96
N PRO A 208 0.64 -22.65 -11.45
CA PRO A 208 1.26 -22.08 -10.25
C PRO A 208 1.54 -20.58 -10.36
N GLY A 209 1.88 -20.06 -11.54
CA GLY A 209 2.09 -18.63 -11.77
C GLY A 209 0.86 -17.87 -12.28
N GLU A 210 -0.35 -18.34 -11.97
CA GLU A 210 -1.56 -17.58 -12.23
C GLU A 210 -1.47 -16.19 -11.59
N GLN A 211 -1.63 -15.16 -12.41
CA GLN A 211 -1.42 -13.78 -12.00
C GLN A 211 -2.24 -12.81 -12.84
N TRP A 212 -2.65 -11.71 -12.21
CA TRP A 212 -3.04 -10.51 -12.92
C TRP A 212 -1.80 -9.77 -13.38
N THR A 213 -1.83 -9.22 -14.59
CA THR A 213 -0.75 -8.38 -15.10
C THR A 213 -1.31 -7.23 -15.94
N MET A 214 -0.59 -6.11 -15.95
CA MET A 214 -0.81 -4.99 -16.87
C MET A 214 0.51 -4.32 -17.20
N PHE A 215 0.61 -3.81 -18.42
CA PHE A 215 1.79 -3.10 -18.91
C PHE A 215 1.42 -1.73 -19.46
N LEU A 216 2.26 -0.76 -19.18
CA LEU A 216 2.11 0.61 -19.63
C LEU A 216 3.50 1.25 -19.82
N LYS A 217 3.53 2.44 -20.43
CA LYS A 217 4.77 3.20 -20.62
C LYS A 217 4.70 4.54 -19.91
N ASP A 218 5.83 4.97 -19.37
CA ASP A 218 6.00 6.35 -18.90
C ASP A 218 6.19 7.31 -20.10
N PRO A 219 6.26 8.64 -19.86
CA PRO A 219 6.48 9.63 -20.91
C PRO A 219 7.83 9.53 -21.66
N SER A 220 8.78 8.75 -21.13
CA SER A 220 10.10 8.51 -21.71
C SER A 220 10.21 7.13 -22.38
N ASN A 221 9.06 6.46 -22.62
CA ASN A 221 8.93 5.11 -23.15
C ASN A 221 9.42 3.97 -22.25
N ASN A 222 9.81 4.24 -21.00
CA ASN A 222 10.17 3.17 -20.06
C ASN A 222 8.92 2.30 -19.80
N ALA A 223 9.05 0.98 -19.93
CA ALA A 223 7.93 0.06 -19.71
C ALA A 223 7.79 -0.29 -18.23
N LEU A 224 6.55 -0.27 -17.74
CA LEU A 224 6.21 -0.66 -16.38
C LEU A 224 5.30 -1.89 -16.40
N GLU A 225 5.60 -2.86 -15.53
CA GLU A 225 4.74 -4.01 -15.23
C GLU A 225 4.22 -3.89 -13.80
N PHE A 226 2.91 -3.98 -13.64
CA PHE A 226 2.30 -4.28 -12.35
C PHE A 226 1.66 -5.65 -12.44
N LYS A 227 1.85 -6.46 -11.40
CA LYS A 227 1.25 -7.79 -11.33
C LYS A 227 0.73 -8.11 -9.94
N ALA A 228 -0.21 -9.04 -9.85
CA ALA A 228 -0.67 -9.60 -8.59
C ALA A 228 -0.88 -11.10 -8.75
N MET A 229 -0.16 -11.89 -7.96
CA MET A 229 -0.35 -13.34 -7.93
C MET A 229 -1.73 -13.65 -7.35
N THR A 230 -2.45 -14.63 -7.92
CA THR A 230 -3.67 -15.12 -7.26
C THR A 230 -3.34 -15.91 -5.99
N HIS A 231 -2.15 -16.50 -5.96
CA HIS A 231 -1.53 -17.19 -4.82
C HIS A 231 -0.17 -16.55 -4.51
N PRO A 232 -0.08 -15.59 -3.56
CA PRO A 232 1.16 -14.83 -3.27
C PRO A 232 2.38 -15.70 -2.96
N GLU A 233 2.19 -16.83 -2.30
CA GLU A 233 3.22 -17.82 -1.99
C GLU A 233 3.90 -18.41 -3.23
N ASN A 234 3.25 -18.33 -4.39
CA ASN A 234 3.76 -18.87 -5.64
C ASN A 234 4.59 -17.88 -6.47
N LEU A 235 4.84 -16.67 -5.98
CA LEU A 235 5.64 -15.67 -6.72
C LEU A 235 6.99 -16.24 -7.18
N PHE A 236 7.60 -17.10 -6.37
CA PHE A 236 8.87 -17.77 -6.68
C PHE A 236 8.72 -19.29 -6.86
N ALA A 237 7.50 -19.79 -7.12
CA ALA A 237 7.27 -21.20 -7.38
C ALA A 237 8.08 -21.64 -8.61
N LYS A 238 8.89 -22.69 -8.45
CA LYS A 238 9.70 -23.24 -9.54
C LYS A 238 8.85 -24.17 -10.40
N TYR A 239 8.54 -23.73 -11.61
CA TYR A 239 7.96 -24.58 -12.66
C TYR A 239 8.34 -24.03 -14.04
N GLN A 240 8.18 -24.84 -15.09
CA GLN A 240 8.37 -24.41 -16.47
C GLN A 240 7.00 -24.05 -17.06
N VAL A 241 6.85 -22.81 -17.50
CA VAL A 241 5.69 -22.41 -18.30
C VAL A 241 5.79 -23.15 -19.63
N LYS A 242 4.75 -23.89 -19.99
CA LYS A 242 4.65 -24.47 -21.34
C LYS A 242 4.10 -23.39 -22.26
N ASP A 243 4.84 -23.03 -23.28
CA ASP A 243 4.34 -22.19 -24.36
C ASP A 243 3.13 -22.90 -24.99
N LYS A 244 2.03 -22.17 -25.13
CA LYS A 244 0.83 -22.64 -25.84
C LYS A 244 0.82 -22.08 -27.24
#